data_AF-A0A9E3NML1-F1
#
_entry.id   AF-A0A9E3NML1-F1
#
_cell.length_a   1.000
_cell.length_b   1.000
_cell.length_c   1.000
_cell.angle_alpha   90.00
_cell.angle_beta   90.00
_cell.angle_gamma   90.00
#
_symmetry.space_group_name_H-M   'P 1'
#
loop_
_entity.id
_entity.type
_entity.pdbx_description
1 polymer ?
#
loop_
_entity_poly.entity_id
_entity_poly.type
_entity_poly.pdbx_seq_one_letter_code
_entity_poly.pdbx_strand_id
1 'polypeptide(L)'
;MRVAEAGEQEENRNQLHPQAGNPNFIPSIMTKYYHPNGTYKAYTHDDKNLFNEAGEHIGYFQNGFLYDTKGIAIGHVKGKLILDKAGQTLYYTA
;
A
#
# COMPACT_ATOMS: atom_id res chain seq x y z
N MET A 1 -51.94 -10.64 5.55
CA MET A 1 -51.53 -9.82 4.40
C MET A 1 -50.14 -9.28 4.70
N ARG A 2 -49.18 -9.49 3.79
CA ARG A 2 -47.72 -9.27 3.93
C ARG A 2 -47.37 -7.78 3.98
N VAL A 3 -46.28 -7.41 4.68
CA VAL A 3 -44.97 -6.87 4.18
C VAL A 3 -44.14 -6.44 5.42
N ALA A 4 -43.03 -7.11 5.75
CA ALA A 4 -41.66 -7.04 5.21
C ALA A 4 -40.74 -6.22 6.15
N GLU A 5 -39.91 -6.95 6.89
CA GLU A 5 -38.74 -6.47 7.64
C GLU A 5 -37.70 -5.92 6.68
N ALA A 6 -37.13 -4.75 7.01
CA ALA A 6 -35.90 -4.26 6.41
C ALA A 6 -34.87 -4.11 7.54
N GLY A 7 -34.03 -5.14 7.68
CA GLY A 7 -32.76 -5.04 8.38
C GLY A 7 -31.71 -4.53 7.41
N GLU A 8 -31.02 -3.47 7.76
CA GLU A 8 -29.80 -3.02 7.07
C GLU A 8 -28.65 -3.14 8.08
N GLN A 9 -27.98 -4.29 8.03
CA GLN A 9 -26.67 -4.50 8.64
C GLN A 9 -25.63 -3.84 7.73
N GLU A 10 -25.23 -2.61 8.05
CA GLU A 10 -23.98 -2.04 7.55
C GLU A 10 -22.83 -2.58 8.39
N GLU A 11 -22.33 -3.76 8.04
CA GLU A 11 -21.02 -4.20 8.52
C GLU A 11 -20.25 -4.89 7.40
N ASN A 12 -19.00 -4.43 7.23
CA ASN A 12 -17.90 -5.15 6.60
C ASN A 12 -17.71 -5.06 5.08
N ARG A 13 -17.67 -3.84 4.53
CA ARG A 13 -16.91 -3.57 3.30
C ARG A 13 -15.45 -3.33 3.65
N ASN A 14 -14.63 -4.39 3.75
CA ASN A 14 -13.18 -4.33 3.47
C ASN A 14 -12.47 -5.71 3.51
N GLN A 15 -13.15 -6.79 3.15
CA GLN A 15 -12.44 -8.02 2.74
C GLN A 15 -12.11 -7.93 1.25
N LEU A 16 -11.05 -7.21 0.90
CA LEU A 16 -10.41 -7.31 -0.40
C LEU A 16 -9.61 -8.62 -0.46
N HIS A 17 -10.32 -9.74 -0.61
CA HIS A 17 -9.72 -10.94 -1.18
C HIS A 17 -9.58 -10.71 -2.69
N PRO A 18 -8.40 -10.93 -3.30
CA PRO A 18 -8.26 -10.85 -4.74
C PRO A 18 -9.01 -12.03 -5.38
N GLN A 19 -10.22 -11.79 -5.88
CA GLN A 19 -10.87 -12.70 -6.80
C GLN A 19 -10.18 -12.57 -8.17
N ALA A 20 -9.37 -13.56 -8.50
CA ALA A 20 -8.89 -13.77 -9.86
C ALA A 20 -10.10 -13.97 -10.78
N GLY A 21 -10.42 -12.98 -11.63
CA GLY A 21 -11.50 -13.13 -12.60
C GLY A 21 -12.19 -11.88 -13.14
N ASN A 22 -11.81 -10.65 -12.75
CA ASN A 22 -12.40 -9.46 -13.39
C ASN A 22 -11.55 -8.99 -14.59
N PRO A 23 -12.04 -9.11 -15.85
CA PRO A 23 -11.31 -8.71 -17.05
C PRO A 23 -11.14 -7.19 -17.21
N ASN A 24 -11.69 -6.37 -16.30
CA ASN A 24 -11.45 -4.92 -16.24
C ASN A 24 -10.28 -4.52 -15.32
N PHE A 25 -9.44 -5.48 -14.90
CA PHE A 25 -8.22 -5.18 -14.18
C PHE A 25 -7.20 -4.54 -15.13
N ILE A 26 -7.26 -3.21 -15.26
CA ILE A 26 -6.09 -2.41 -15.66
C ILE A 26 -4.98 -2.84 -14.69
N PRO A 27 -3.85 -3.40 -15.15
CA PRO A 27 -2.79 -3.79 -14.23
C PRO A 27 -2.35 -2.52 -13.52
N SER A 28 -2.77 -2.36 -12.27
CA SER A 28 -2.16 -1.39 -11.38
C SER A 28 -0.67 -1.68 -11.44
N ILE A 29 0.07 -0.76 -12.05
CA ILE A 29 1.52 -0.85 -12.16
C ILE A 29 2.06 -0.99 -10.74
N MET A 30 2.46 -2.21 -10.37
CA MET A 30 3.02 -2.44 -9.04
C MET A 30 4.40 -1.81 -9.01
N THR A 31 4.57 -0.79 -8.19
CA THR A 31 5.89 -0.20 -7.95
C THR A 31 6.60 -1.05 -6.91
N LYS A 32 7.77 -1.57 -7.27
CA LYS A 32 8.61 -2.36 -6.37
C LYS A 32 9.64 -1.47 -5.68
N TYR A 33 9.86 -1.74 -4.40
CA TYR A 33 10.80 -1.05 -3.54
C TYR A 33 11.89 -2.02 -3.09
N TYR A 34 13.12 -1.56 -3.22
CA TYR A 34 14.33 -2.33 -2.95
C TYR A 34 15.12 -1.64 -1.86
N HIS A 35 15.69 -2.43 -0.96
CA HIS A 35 16.72 -1.96 -0.04
C HIS A 35 17.97 -1.52 -0.84
N PRO A 36 18.81 -0.58 -0.36
CA PRO A 36 19.99 -0.12 -1.09
C PRO A 36 20.99 -1.19 -1.55
N ASN A 37 20.96 -2.38 -0.93
CA ASN A 37 21.75 -3.54 -1.35
C ASN A 37 21.14 -4.30 -2.55
N GLY A 38 20.03 -3.83 -3.12
CA GLY A 38 19.31 -4.45 -4.24
C GLY A 38 18.30 -5.53 -3.86
N THR A 39 18.13 -5.84 -2.57
CA THR A 39 17.12 -6.82 -2.13
C THR A 39 15.71 -6.23 -2.23
N TYR A 40 14.78 -6.95 -2.86
CA TYR A 40 13.36 -6.61 -2.86
C TYR A 40 12.82 -6.59 -1.43
N LYS A 41 11.96 -5.62 -1.10
CA LYS A 41 11.42 -5.47 0.27
C LYS A 41 9.93 -5.24 0.32
N ALA A 42 9.42 -4.44 -0.62
CA ALA A 42 8.06 -3.96 -0.53
C ALA A 42 7.52 -3.58 -1.91
N TYR A 43 6.20 -3.42 -1.99
CA TYR A 43 5.52 -2.97 -3.19
C TYR A 43 4.34 -2.06 -2.85
N THR A 44 3.90 -1.26 -3.83
CA THR A 44 2.63 -0.53 -3.80
C THR A 44 1.76 -1.00 -4.95
N HIS A 45 0.43 -1.02 -4.76
CA HIS A 45 -0.54 -1.29 -5.83
C HIS A 45 -1.37 -0.04 -6.21
N ASP A 46 -1.28 1.04 -5.45
CA ASP A 46 -2.09 2.25 -5.60
C ASP A 46 -1.31 3.54 -5.31
N ASP A 47 0.02 3.47 -5.30
CA ASP A 47 0.96 4.55 -4.96
C ASP A 47 0.81 5.15 -3.54
N LYS A 48 -0.18 4.71 -2.75
CA LYS A 48 -0.40 5.18 -1.38
C LYS A 48 -0.03 4.15 -0.33
N ASN A 49 -0.35 2.88 -0.51
CA ASN A 49 -0.12 1.88 0.52
C ASN A 49 1.08 1.01 0.20
N LEU A 50 1.98 0.87 1.17
CA LEU A 50 3.20 0.07 1.08
C LEU A 50 2.99 -1.27 1.77
N PHE A 51 3.23 -2.36 1.04
CA PHE A 51 3.09 -3.73 1.50
C PHE A 51 4.44 -4.43 1.47
N ASN A 52 4.71 -5.31 2.45
CA ASN A 52 5.90 -6.15 2.41
C ASN A 52 5.74 -7.31 1.41
N GLU A 53 6.78 -8.15 1.27
CA GLU A 53 6.76 -9.30 0.36
C GLU A 53 5.66 -10.33 0.68
N ALA A 54 5.20 -10.39 1.94
CA ALA A 54 4.11 -11.26 2.38
C ALA A 54 2.71 -10.66 2.14
N GLY A 55 2.63 -9.43 1.62
CA GLY A 55 1.39 -8.70 1.38
C GLY A 55 0.82 -7.99 2.62
N GLU A 56 1.59 -7.88 3.70
CA GLU A 56 1.17 -7.17 4.91
C GLU A 56 1.39 -5.66 4.72
N HIS A 57 0.40 -4.86 5.13
CA HIS A 57 0.51 -3.40 5.10
C HIS A 57 1.51 -2.92 6.15
N ILE A 58 2.57 -2.25 5.71
CA ILE A 58 3.69 -1.81 6.58
C ILE A 58 3.86 -0.29 6.63
N GLY A 59 3.11 0.46 5.83
CA GLY A 59 3.17 1.91 5.83
C GLY A 59 2.44 2.53 4.65
N TYR A 60 2.43 3.85 4.59
CA TYR A 60 1.74 4.58 3.54
C TYR A 60 2.48 5.87 3.14
N PHE A 61 2.26 6.29 1.90
CA PHE A 61 2.78 7.52 1.33
C PHE A 61 1.76 8.64 1.45
N GLN A 62 2.20 9.78 1.97
CA GLN A 62 1.37 10.98 2.06
C GLN A 62 2.26 12.21 1.96
N ASN A 63 1.86 13.20 1.15
CA ASN A 63 2.56 14.48 1.01
C ASN A 63 4.08 14.37 0.76
N GLY A 64 4.52 13.36 0.00
CA GLY A 64 5.94 13.13 -0.29
C GLY A 64 6.74 12.46 0.82
N PHE A 65 6.09 11.95 1.87
CA PHE A 65 6.73 11.19 2.96
C PHE A 65 6.19 9.76 3.02
N LEU A 66 7.02 8.86 3.53
CA LEU A 66 6.65 7.52 3.94
C LEU A 66 6.39 7.53 5.45
N TYR A 67 5.20 7.07 5.83
CA TYR A 67 4.78 6.89 7.21
C TYR A 67 4.68 5.40 7.53
N ASP A 68 5.01 5.02 8.76
CA ASP A 68 4.69 3.68 9.26
C ASP A 68 3.19 3.55 9.55
N THR A 69 2.72 2.34 9.87
CA THR A 69 1.31 2.08 10.18
C THR A 69 0.78 2.84 11.40
N LYS A 70 1.67 3.35 12.28
CA LYS A 70 1.33 4.22 13.42
C LYS A 70 1.29 5.71 13.07
N GLY A 71 1.59 6.07 11.82
CA GLY A 71 1.57 7.46 11.34
C GLY A 71 2.83 8.26 11.67
N ILE A 72 3.96 7.61 11.94
CA ILE A 72 5.25 8.27 12.15
C ILE A 72 5.97 8.36 10.80
N ALA A 73 6.38 9.56 10.41
CA ALA A 73 7.20 9.76 9.22
C ALA A 73 8.58 9.10 9.41
N ILE A 74 8.86 8.10 8.59
CA ILE A 74 10.12 7.34 8.59
C ILE A 74 11.02 7.70 7.41
N GLY A 75 10.46 8.23 6.32
CA GLY A 75 11.28 8.66 5.18
C GLY A 75 10.63 9.73 4.31
N HIS A 76 11.43 10.34 3.44
CA HIS A 76 11.04 11.35 2.48
C HIS A 76 11.32 10.88 1.05
N VAL A 77 10.35 11.04 0.16
CA VAL A 77 10.41 10.63 -1.23
C VAL A 77 11.14 11.70 -2.05
N LYS A 78 12.20 11.29 -2.76
CA LYS A 78 12.98 12.15 -3.66
C LYS A 78 13.21 11.42 -4.98
N GLY A 79 12.27 11.60 -5.92
CA GLY A 79 12.28 10.89 -7.19
C GLY A 79 12.10 9.38 -6.97
N LYS A 80 13.09 8.57 -7.39
CA LYS A 80 13.09 7.12 -7.21
C LYS A 80 13.62 6.66 -5.84
N LEU A 81 14.02 7.58 -4.96
CA LEU A 81 14.62 7.25 -3.66
C LEU A 81 13.68 7.62 -2.52
N ILE A 82 13.73 6.83 -1.45
CA ILE A 82 13.15 7.16 -0.15
C ILE A 82 14.31 7.27 0.83
N LEU A 83 14.44 8.45 1.43
CA LEU A 83 15.55 8.78 2.32
C LEU A 83 15.07 8.89 3.77
N ASP A 84 15.85 8.44 4.74
CA ASP A 84 15.59 8.66 6.15
C ASP A 84 15.87 10.13 6.56
N LYS A 85 15.63 10.49 7.83
CA LYS A 85 15.89 11.84 8.37
C LYS A 85 17.36 12.28 8.27
N ALA A 86 18.32 11.34 8.30
CA ALA A 86 19.74 11.57 8.10
C ALA A 86 20.14 11.60 6.60
N GLY A 87 19.20 11.36 5.69
CA GLY A 87 19.43 11.35 4.24
C GLY A 87 19.99 10.04 3.69
N GLN A 88 20.05 8.96 4.48
CA GLN A 88 20.42 7.64 3.98
C GLN A 88 19.25 7.03 3.21
N THR A 89 19.54 6.26 2.17
CA THR A 89 18.48 5.60 1.40
C THR A 89 17.89 4.45 2.21
N LEU A 90 16.59 4.48 2.45
CA LEU A 90 15.83 3.37 3.02
C LEU A 90 15.38 2.41 1.92
N TYR A 91 14.85 2.97 0.84
CA TYR A 91 14.36 2.23 -0.30
C TYR A 91 14.62 2.98 -1.61
N TYR A 92 14.67 2.25 -2.72
CA TYR A 92 14.59 2.82 -4.06
C TYR A 92 13.61 2.03 -4.95
N THR A 93 13.07 2.70 -5.96
CA THR A 93 12.22 2.08 -7.00
C THR A 93 13.00 1.94 -8.30
N ALA A 94 12.77 0.84 -9.03
CA ALA A 94 13.42 0.55 -10.32
C ALA A 94 12.50 0.96 -11.47
#